data_AF-A0A0S8AJZ2-F1
#
_entry.id   AF-A0A0S8AJZ2-F1
#
_cell.length_a   1.000
_cell.length_b   1.000
_cell.length_c   1.000
_cell.angle_alpha   90.00
_cell.angle_beta   90.00
_cell.angle_gamma   90.00
#
_symmetry.space_group_name_H-M   'P 1'
#
loop_
_entity.id
_entity.type
_entity.pdbx_description
1 polymer ?
#
loop_
_entity_poly.entity_id
_entity_poly.type
_entity_poly.pdbx_seq_one_letter_code
_entity_poly.pdbx_strand_id
1 'polypeptide(L)' 'VLRYLGYNFGSRPPAVATGSTDANAGVIRGIPAISVGRSGGGDQHTLSEWADIESARIGTKQIILLTAALAEVAGGI' A
#
# COMPACT_ATOMS: atom_id res chain seq x y z
N VAL A 1 10.17 -2.25 -4.42
CA VAL A 1 9.71 -3.50 -3.76
C VAL A 1 9.03 -4.46 -4.73
N LEU A 2 7.89 -4.10 -5.34
CA LEU A 2 7.09 -5.01 -6.17
C LEU A 2 7.79 -5.62 -7.40
N ARG A 3 8.65 -4.84 -8.08
CA ARG A 3 9.50 -5.36 -9.16
C ARG A 3 10.40 -6.51 -8.70
N TYR A 4 10.91 -6.45 -7.46
CA TYR A 4 11.74 -7.50 -6.86
C TYR A 4 10.94 -8.75 -6.49
N LEU A 5 9.61 -8.64 -6.43
CA LEU A 5 8.70 -9.76 -6.20
C LEU A 5 8.24 -10.43 -7.50
N GLY A 6 8.78 -10.04 -8.66
CA GLY A 6 8.39 -10.59 -9.97
C GLY A 6 6.96 -10.25 -10.37
N TYR A 7 6.33 -9.27 -9.72
CA TYR A 7 4.93 -8.92 -9.94
C TYR A 7 4.79 -7.58 -10.66
N ASN A 8 4.03 -7.59 -11.75
CA ASN A 8 3.66 -6.41 -12.51
C ASN A 8 2.16 -6.21 -12.37
N PHE A 9 1.73 -5.09 -11.77
CA PHE A 9 0.32 -4.74 -11.62
C PHE A 9 -0.39 -4.40 -12.94
N GLY A 10 0.33 -4.45 -14.07
CA GLY A 10 -0.10 -3.85 -15.33
C GLY A 10 -0.07 -2.33 -15.25
N SER A 11 -0.57 -1.66 -16.28
CA SER A 11 -0.80 -0.21 -16.25
C SER A 11 -2.02 0.12 -15.40
N ARG A 12 -1.86 0.13 -14.07
CA ARG A 12 -2.86 0.74 -13.18
C ARG A 12 -2.68 2.26 -13.18
N PRO A 13 -3.77 3.05 -13.22
CA PRO A 13 -3.67 4.49 -13.05
C PRO A 13 -3.00 4.79 -11.70
N PRO A 14 -2.23 5.89 -11.61
CA PRO A 14 -1.63 6.30 -10.34
C PRO A 14 -2.73 6.48 -9.28
N ALA A 15 -2.40 6.14 -8.04
CA ALA A 15 -3.31 6.39 -6.93
C ALA A 15 -3.62 7.89 -6.86
N VAL A 16 -4.90 8.24 -6.97
CA VAL A 16 -5.38 9.62 -6.84
C VAL A 16 -5.87 9.78 -5.41
N ALA A 17 -5.41 10.82 -4.72
CA ALA A 17 -5.83 11.13 -3.37
C ALA A 17 -7.23 11.79 -3.37
N THR A 18 -8.27 11.02 -3.70
CA THR A 18 -9.66 11.49 -3.74
C THR A 18 -10.36 11.46 -2.38
N GLY A 19 -9.72 10.91 -1.34
CA GLY A 19 -10.27 10.79 0.01
C GLY A 19 -9.21 10.89 1.11
N SER A 20 -9.66 10.89 2.36
CA SER A 20 -8.78 10.87 3.55
C SER A 20 -8.52 9.45 4.05
N THR A 21 -7.43 9.31 4.81
CA THR A 21 -7.01 8.07 5.49
C THR A 21 -6.41 8.42 6.86
N ASP A 22 -6.15 7.42 7.70
CA ASP A 22 -5.47 7.65 8.99
C ASP A 22 -4.06 8.24 8.82
N ALA A 23 -3.43 8.10 7.65
CA ALA A 23 -2.15 8.74 7.34
C ALA A 23 -2.24 10.27 7.43
N ASN A 24 -3.40 10.88 7.15
CA ASN A 24 -3.59 12.32 7.30
C ASN A 24 -3.36 12.78 8.75
N ALA A 25 -3.84 12.00 9.73
CA ALA A 25 -3.63 12.31 11.15
C ALA A 25 -2.15 12.25 11.56
N GLY A 26 -1.40 11.30 11.00
CA GLY A 26 0.06 11.20 11.19
C GLY A 26 0.80 12.41 10.63
N VAL A 27 0.51 12.77 9.38
CA VAL A 27 1.14 13.92 8.70
C VAL A 27 0.90 15.23 9.47
N ILE A 28 -0.32 15.47 9.95
CA ILE A 28 -0.65 16.66 10.75
C ILE A 28 0.16 16.72 12.06
N ARG A 29 0.53 15.57 12.62
CA ARG A 29 1.37 15.47 13.83
C ARG A 29 2.88 15.50 13.54
N GLY A 30 3.28 15.77 12.30
CA GLY A 30 4.69 15.76 11.90
C GLY A 30 5.30 14.35 11.78
N ILE A 31 4.47 13.31 11.73
CA ILE A 31 4.90 11.92 11.55
C ILE A 31 4.74 11.58 10.06
N PRO A 32 5.83 11.26 9.33
CA PRO A 32 5.72 10.80 7.95
C PRO A 32 4.85 9.54 7.87
N ALA A 33 3.79 9.58 7.06
CA ALA A 33 2.84 8.48 6.91
C ALA A 33 2.38 8.34 5.46
N ILE A 34 2.19 7.09 5.02
CA ILE A 34 1.67 6.73 3.69
C ILE A 34 0.62 5.63 3.82
N SER A 35 -0.33 5.59 2.88
CA SER A 35 -1.33 4.54 2.78
C SER A 35 -0.95 3.56 1.66
N VAL A 36 -0.95 2.27 1.96
CA VAL A 36 -0.59 1.20 1.02
C VAL A 36 -1.61 0.06 1.06
N GLY A 37 -2.00 -0.45 -0.10
CA GLY A 37 -2.93 -1.58 -0.21
C GLY A 37 -2.24 -2.94 -0.07
N ARG A 38 -2.97 -3.92 0.48
CA ARG A 38 -2.54 -5.33 0.61
C ARG A 38 -2.97 -6.21 -0.56
N SER A 39 -3.88 -5.73 -1.40
CA SER A 39 -4.40 -6.42 -2.58
C SER A 39 -4.92 -5.39 -3.58
N GLY A 40 -5.20 -5.84 -4.81
CA GLY A 40 -6.13 -5.14 -5.70
C GLY A 40 -7.56 -5.25 -5.17
N GLY A 41 -8.40 -4.32 -5.59
CA GLY A 41 -9.82 -4.27 -5.23
C GLY A 41 -10.47 -3.05 -5.87
N GLY A 42 -11.76 -2.87 -5.61
CA GLY A 42 -12.54 -1.77 -6.16
C GLY A 42 -13.91 -1.64 -5.51
N ASP A 43 -14.64 -0.62 -5.96
CA ASP A 43 -16.02 -0.35 -5.59
C ASP A 43 -16.21 -0.20 -4.07
N GLN A 44 -15.22 0.41 -3.41
CA GLN A 44 -15.24 0.68 -1.98
C GLN A 44 -16.51 1.44 -1.60
N HIS A 45 -17.12 1.06 -0.47
CA HIS A 45 -18.39 1.64 0.00
C HIS A 45 -19.60 1.37 -0.89
N THR A 46 -19.59 0.31 -1.69
CA THR A 46 -20.74 -0.13 -2.49
C THR A 46 -21.11 -1.59 -2.18
N LEU A 47 -22.29 -2.03 -2.62
CA LEU A 47 -22.67 -3.45 -2.54
C LEU A 47 -21.85 -4.36 -3.46
N SER A 48 -21.11 -3.77 -4.39
CA SER A 48 -20.24 -4.47 -5.34
C SER A 48 -18.78 -4.49 -4.87
N GLU A 49 -18.47 -4.03 -3.66
CA GLU A 49 -17.10 -4.00 -3.13
C GLU A 49 -16.43 -5.36 -3.24
N TRP A 50 -15.19 -5.37 -3.72
CA TRP A 50 -14.44 -6.60 -3.95
C TRP A 50 -12.95 -6.45 -3.73
N ALA A 51 -12.30 -7.59 -3.46
CA ALA A 51 -10.85 -7.70 -3.33
C ALA A 51 -10.34 -8.90 -4.13
N ASP A 52 -9.21 -8.73 -4.81
CA ASP A 52 -8.55 -9.80 -5.57
C ASP A 52 -7.72 -10.69 -4.63
N ILE A 53 -8.21 -11.90 -4.39
CA ILE A 53 -7.59 -12.87 -3.49
C ILE A 53 -6.19 -13.30 -3.95
N GLU A 54 -5.95 -13.43 -5.25
CA GLU A 54 -4.65 -13.87 -5.79
C GLU A 54 -3.57 -12.82 -5.54
N SER A 55 -3.96 -11.54 -5.61
CA SER A 55 -3.05 -10.43 -5.31
C SER A 55 -2.75 -10.25 -3.81
N ALA A 56 -3.54 -10.84 -2.91
CA ALA A 56 -3.37 -10.64 -1.46
C ALA A 56 -2.02 -11.16 -0.95
N ARG A 57 -1.55 -12.29 -1.48
CA ARG A 57 -0.27 -12.88 -1.08
C ARG A 57 0.91 -11.99 -1.47
N ILE A 58 0.91 -11.46 -2.68
CA ILE A 58 2.00 -10.63 -3.18
C ILE A 58 2.00 -9.25 -2.52
N GLY A 59 0.82 -8.65 -2.30
CA GLY A 59 0.69 -7.38 -1.58
C GLY A 59 1.10 -7.50 -0.11
N THR A 60 0.86 -8.64 0.53
CA THR A 60 1.37 -8.89 1.90
C THR A 60 2.90 -8.95 1.93
N LYS A 61 3.54 -9.64 0.97
CA LYS A 61 5.01 -9.64 0.84
C LYS A 61 5.56 -8.23 0.63
N GLN A 62 4.87 -7.41 -0.18
CA GLN A 62 5.25 -6.01 -0.37
C GLN A 62 5.23 -5.23 0.94
N ILE A 63 4.19 -5.37 1.75
CA ILE A 63 4.07 -4.65 3.03
C ILE A 63 5.23 -5.03 3.95
N ILE A 64 5.52 -6.32 4.09
CA ILE A 64 6.63 -6.80 4.94
C ILE A 64 7.97 -6.20 4.46
N LEU A 65 8.26 -6.26 3.16
CA LEU A 65 9.50 -5.70 2.61
C LEU A 65 9.57 -4.18 2.72
N LEU A 66 8.43 -3.48 2.57
CA LEU A 66 8.36 -2.04 2.77
C LEU A 66 8.66 -1.68 4.23
N THR A 67 8.07 -2.40 5.19
CA THR A 67 8.33 -2.21 6.62
C THR A 67 9.80 -2.47 6.95
N ALA A 68 10.38 -3.56 6.44
CA ALA A 68 11.80 -3.87 6.64
C ALA A 68 12.70 -2.76 6.08
N ALA A 69 12.47 -2.33 4.84
CA ALA A 69 13.25 -1.25 4.22
C ALA A 69 13.13 0.07 4.99
N LEU A 70 11.94 0.42 5.49
CA LEU A 70 11.76 1.63 6.31
C LEU A 70 12.42 1.51 7.69
N ALA A 71 12.44 0.31 8.27
CA ALA A 71 13.12 0.05 9.54
C ALA A 71 14.65 0.17 9.40
N GLU A 72 15.23 -0.32 8.30
CA GLU A 72 16.65 -0.12 7.98
C GLU A 72 16.99 1.38 7.84
N VAL A 73 16.18 2.13 7.10
CA VAL A 73 16.34 3.59 6.94
C VAL A 73 16.29 4.33 8.29
N ALA A 74 15.41 3.90 9.20
CA ALA A 74 15.32 4.48 10.55
C ALA A 74 16.46 4.04 11.48
N GLY A 75 17.06 2.86 11.22
CA GLY A 75 18.10 2.24 12.05
C GLY A 75 19.54 2.68 11.73
N GLY A 76 19.79 3.32 10.58
CA GLY A 76 21.08 3.94 10.27
C GLY A 76 22.28 2.99 10.22
N ILE A 77 22.09 1.76 9.73
CA ILE A 77 23.18 0.85 9.34
C ILE A 77 23.17 0.61 7.83
#